data_AF-A0AA36HK68-F1
#
_entry.id   AF-A0AA36HK68-F1
#
_cell.length_a   1.000
_cell.length_b   1.000
_cell.length_c   1.000
_cell.angle_alpha   90.00
_cell.angle_beta   90.00
_cell.angle_gamma   90.00
#
_symmetry.space_group_name_H-M   'P 1'
#
loop_
_entity.id
_entity.type
_entity.pdbx_description
1 polymer ?
#
loop_
_entity_poly.entity_id
_entity_poly.type
_entity_poly.pdbx_seq_one_letter_code
_entity_poly.pdbx_strand_id
1 'polypeptide(L)'
;MGAAQSSAAQSAKLVEPTCHGVHRCSFPMYVVKVQDFLAMEGVPEPHQVLRQKGLLQEWQPGMFVIFVSHQWLGSTSPDPSGQQMAVLRQALRAFIDGSMKVEMDLMRTFGNDREGTSYEQVADGYLFLDWFAIPQVTQRIDGVNDDATRSDTARAVQSIPAYVESCDMFVALVPDLIHSGTGLQCNYGTWLARGWCRAELWCRLLSNRPDTSVVVIFSAKETIYSIPLDWQRNLISDGLFTVESDRAEVVKLGEVALRSKVEYLQEFGPLTDYRFHLAQQPRLLNQTKKVWGLDGFLERFKFRDLEAAVKHESGMTGMLCAILEGDADIVQALVEHAGDVNARVSGLGHLGFSDGLTLVMVAAFSIPEPTMLSALLSLHGDPNLSCISETGSIITAAWVVSHPQQVQVLLEKRADLSTSPPLIGAVGYASAATVRGFLEIRCDPNQVAPNGFGPMFGVSFFGRGNPDASETLKLLLAWRGDVNAQADVRGLLYWDCLQARVCAALHGLDACGGYRRQMASLPGATPLSIAAVTGDQALVKILLENDAEHVANERGDLPEDLARAAGHTELLPMLSTFSV
;
A
#
# COMPACT_ATOMS: atom_id res chain seq x y z
N MET A 1 -50.82 -41.84 37.02
CA MET A 1 -50.99 -41.50 35.59
C MET A 1 -51.31 -40.01 35.56
N GLY A 2 -50.38 -39.08 35.35
CA GLY A 2 -49.36 -39.03 34.33
C GLY A 2 -49.83 -38.05 33.25
N ALA A 3 -49.65 -36.75 33.48
CA ALA A 3 -49.76 -35.73 32.44
C ALA A 3 -48.75 -34.62 32.75
N ALA A 4 -47.71 -34.59 31.92
CA ALA A 4 -46.59 -33.68 31.96
C ALA A 4 -47.02 -32.25 31.59
N GLN A 5 -46.58 -31.27 32.36
CA GLN A 5 -46.45 -29.89 31.90
C GLN A 5 -45.00 -29.71 31.45
N SER A 6 -44.77 -29.71 30.13
CA SER A 6 -43.51 -29.23 29.57
C SER A 6 -43.56 -27.69 29.51
N SER A 7 -42.75 -27.02 30.33
CA SER A 7 -42.46 -25.61 30.14
C SER A 7 -41.59 -25.46 28.91
N ALA A 8 -42.16 -24.98 27.81
CA ALA A 8 -41.40 -24.54 26.65
C ALA A 8 -40.63 -23.27 27.02
N ALA A 9 -39.33 -23.41 27.27
CA ALA A 9 -38.41 -22.29 27.27
C ALA A 9 -38.39 -21.71 25.86
N GLN A 10 -38.95 -20.51 25.70
CA GLN A 10 -38.76 -19.70 24.50
C GLN A 10 -37.27 -19.33 24.42
N SER A 11 -36.53 -20.00 23.53
CA SER A 11 -35.23 -19.51 23.11
C SER A 11 -35.46 -18.18 22.38
N ALA A 12 -35.10 -17.06 23.01
CA ALA A 12 -34.96 -15.80 22.31
C ALA A 12 -33.97 -16.03 21.15
N LYS A 13 -34.46 -15.97 19.91
CA LYS A 13 -33.58 -15.85 18.75
C LYS A 13 -32.82 -14.54 18.93
N LEU A 14 -31.56 -14.63 19.34
CA LEU A 14 -30.63 -13.51 19.27
C LEU A 14 -30.66 -13.02 17.82
N VAL A 15 -31.14 -11.80 17.61
CA VAL A 15 -31.02 -11.10 16.32
C VAL A 15 -29.51 -11.04 16.05
N GLU A 16 -29.07 -11.63 14.94
CA GLU A 16 -27.66 -11.56 14.58
C GLU A 16 -27.28 -10.07 14.40
N PRO A 17 -26.11 -9.64 14.93
CA PRO A 17 -25.64 -8.27 14.73
C PRO A 17 -25.63 -7.93 13.24
N THR A 18 -26.16 -6.78 12.87
CA THR A 18 -26.25 -6.37 11.47
C THR A 18 -25.06 -5.50 11.10
N CYS A 19 -24.27 -5.96 10.14
CA CYS A 19 -23.30 -5.16 9.38
C CYS A 19 -23.76 -5.17 7.90
N HIS A 20 -23.32 -4.21 7.07
CA HIS A 20 -23.54 -4.27 5.62
C HIS A 20 -22.50 -5.18 4.97
N GLY A 21 -22.92 -6.02 4.02
CA GLY A 21 -22.02 -6.80 3.16
C GLY A 21 -22.21 -8.31 3.27
N VAL A 22 -21.19 -9.06 2.82
CA VAL A 22 -21.21 -10.52 2.76
C VAL A 22 -20.47 -11.17 3.93
N HIS A 23 -19.68 -10.39 4.66
CA HIS A 23 -18.95 -10.87 5.82
C HIS A 23 -19.83 -10.97 7.07
N ARG A 24 -19.61 -12.04 7.85
CA ARG A 24 -20.36 -12.30 9.08
C ARG A 24 -19.98 -11.31 10.18
N CYS A 25 -21.00 -10.70 10.79
CA CYS A 25 -20.89 -9.77 11.92
C CYS A 25 -21.25 -10.51 13.23
N SER A 26 -20.25 -10.87 14.03
CA SER A 26 -20.41 -11.67 15.26
C SER A 26 -20.56 -10.82 16.52
N PHE A 27 -20.26 -9.53 16.43
CA PHE A 27 -20.45 -8.51 17.47
C PHE A 27 -20.92 -7.20 16.81
N PRO A 28 -21.84 -6.42 17.43
CA PRO A 28 -22.31 -5.17 16.86
C PRO A 28 -21.18 -4.17 16.59
N MET A 29 -21.23 -3.49 15.45
CA MET A 29 -20.29 -2.41 15.17
C MET A 29 -20.67 -1.18 15.98
N TYR A 30 -19.79 -0.73 16.87
CA TYR A 30 -19.96 0.53 17.59
C TYR A 30 -19.16 1.65 16.92
N VAL A 31 -19.72 2.85 16.91
CA VAL A 31 -19.14 4.03 16.30
C VAL A 31 -19.35 5.27 17.19
N VAL A 32 -18.52 6.30 16.97
CA VAL A 32 -18.60 7.60 17.66
C VAL A 32 -18.90 8.69 16.64
N LYS A 33 -19.81 9.63 16.93
CA LYS A 33 -20.06 10.76 16.01
C LYS A 33 -18.80 11.61 15.85
N VAL A 34 -18.54 12.08 14.63
CA VAL A 34 -17.41 12.96 14.34
C VAL A 34 -17.44 14.21 15.23
N GLN A 35 -18.61 14.84 15.41
CA GLN A 35 -18.75 16.02 16.27
C GLN A 35 -18.41 15.73 17.74
N ASP A 36 -18.85 14.60 18.27
CA ASP A 36 -18.54 14.19 19.65
C ASP A 36 -17.04 13.97 19.80
N PHE A 37 -16.40 13.29 18.83
CA PHE A 37 -14.95 13.08 18.81
C PHE A 37 -14.16 14.39 18.69
N LEU A 38 -14.63 15.35 17.89
CA LEU A 38 -14.01 16.67 17.75
C LEU A 38 -14.05 17.50 19.03
N ALA A 39 -15.00 17.22 19.93
CA ALA A 39 -15.11 17.83 21.25
C ALA A 39 -14.28 17.11 22.33
N MET A 40 -13.77 15.90 22.05
CA MET A 40 -12.86 15.18 22.95
C MET A 40 -11.44 15.76 22.87
N GLU A 41 -10.75 15.80 23.99
CA GLU A 41 -9.37 16.28 24.09
C GLU A 41 -8.47 15.26 24.80
N GLY A 42 -7.16 15.30 24.48
CA GLY A 42 -6.15 14.45 25.10
C GLY A 42 -6.17 13.00 24.63
N VAL A 43 -5.86 12.10 25.56
CA VAL A 43 -5.71 10.66 25.36
C VAL A 43 -7.06 10.03 25.03
N PRO A 44 -7.16 9.14 24.02
CA PRO A 44 -8.43 8.52 23.66
C PRO A 44 -8.94 7.62 24.78
N GLU A 45 -10.22 7.78 25.11
CA GLU A 45 -10.90 6.95 26.10
C GLU A 45 -11.34 5.62 25.49
N PRO A 46 -11.27 4.50 26.23
CA PRO A 46 -11.60 3.17 25.73
C PRO A 46 -13.12 2.94 25.66
N HIS A 47 -13.48 1.86 24.97
CA HIS A 47 -14.87 1.45 24.71
C HIS A 47 -15.78 1.53 25.93
N GLN A 48 -15.39 0.95 27.06
CA GLN A 48 -16.24 0.88 28.24
C GLN A 48 -16.56 2.28 28.82
N VAL A 49 -15.60 3.21 28.76
CA VAL A 49 -15.78 4.59 29.24
C VAL A 49 -16.71 5.37 28.31
N LEU A 50 -16.51 5.29 26.99
CA LEU A 50 -17.40 5.95 26.04
C LEU A 50 -18.82 5.38 26.07
N ARG A 51 -18.95 4.07 26.33
CA ARG A 51 -20.25 3.42 26.55
C ARG A 51 -20.98 3.99 27.77
N GLN A 52 -20.29 4.16 28.89
CA GLN A 52 -20.86 4.75 30.11
C GLN A 52 -21.28 6.21 29.91
N LYS A 53 -20.53 6.96 29.09
CA LYS A 53 -20.86 8.34 28.71
C LYS A 53 -21.99 8.46 27.69
N GLY A 54 -22.47 7.34 27.13
CA GLY A 54 -23.49 7.34 26.09
C GLY A 54 -23.00 7.88 24.73
N LEU A 55 -21.69 7.87 24.49
CA LEU A 55 -21.07 8.40 23.27
C LEU A 55 -20.91 7.34 22.18
N LEU A 56 -21.03 6.05 22.52
CA LEU A 56 -21.05 4.95 21.56
C LEU A 56 -22.45 4.72 20.99
N GLN A 57 -22.53 4.61 19.67
CA GLN A 57 -23.74 4.27 18.94
C GLN A 57 -23.52 2.97 18.18
N GLU A 58 -24.53 2.10 18.20
CA GLU A 58 -24.53 0.91 17.35
C GLU A 58 -24.79 1.35 15.91
N TRP A 59 -24.00 0.84 14.98
CA TRP A 59 -24.12 1.14 13.56
C TRP A 59 -25.50 0.75 13.02
N GLN A 60 -26.02 1.56 12.10
CA GLN A 60 -27.26 1.29 11.37
C GLN A 60 -27.04 1.54 9.87
N PRO A 61 -27.76 0.83 8.99
CA PRO A 61 -27.71 1.08 7.55
C PRO A 61 -27.96 2.55 7.22
N GLY A 62 -27.10 3.14 6.38
CA GLY A 62 -27.18 4.55 5.96
C GLY A 62 -26.33 5.52 6.80
N MET A 63 -25.70 5.07 7.88
CA MET A 63 -24.66 5.86 8.56
C MET A 63 -23.42 5.97 7.69
N PHE A 64 -22.92 7.19 7.47
CA PHE A 64 -21.61 7.41 6.85
C PHE A 64 -20.51 7.13 7.88
N VAL A 65 -19.73 6.07 7.69
CA VAL A 65 -18.70 5.66 8.66
C VAL A 65 -17.30 5.72 8.07
N ILE A 66 -16.39 6.32 8.85
CA ILE A 66 -14.96 6.39 8.59
C ILE A 66 -14.28 5.31 9.46
N PHE A 67 -13.69 4.30 8.83
CA PHE A 67 -12.83 3.33 9.47
C PHE A 67 -11.43 3.93 9.65
N VAL A 68 -10.96 4.06 10.89
CA VAL A 68 -9.62 4.60 11.19
C VAL A 68 -8.70 3.46 11.58
N SER A 69 -7.82 3.08 10.65
CA SER A 69 -6.69 2.18 10.90
C SER A 69 -5.49 2.97 11.39
N HIS A 70 -4.82 2.48 12.44
CA HIS A 70 -3.67 3.16 13.04
C HIS A 70 -2.71 2.20 13.72
N GLN A 71 -1.48 2.67 13.96
CA GLN A 71 -0.48 1.97 14.77
C GLN A 71 -0.49 2.52 16.20
N TRP A 72 -0.47 1.62 17.18
CA TRP A 72 -0.35 1.98 18.59
C TRP A 72 1.03 2.58 18.90
N LEU A 73 1.05 3.64 19.71
CA LEU A 73 2.23 4.37 20.18
C LEU A 73 2.64 4.01 21.61
N GLY A 74 2.00 3.01 22.20
CA GLY A 74 2.32 2.51 23.54
C GLY A 74 1.85 1.07 23.73
N SER A 75 2.30 0.45 24.82
CA SER A 75 1.95 -0.95 25.14
C SER A 75 0.58 -1.12 25.79
N THR A 76 0.05 -0.08 26.44
CA THR A 76 -1.21 -0.12 27.20
C THR A 76 -2.26 0.87 26.70
N SER A 77 -1.86 1.84 25.88
CA SER A 77 -2.72 2.82 25.25
C SER A 77 -2.24 3.03 23.82
N PRO A 78 -3.16 3.14 22.84
CA PRO A 78 -2.78 3.34 21.45
C PRO A 78 -2.18 4.71 21.18
N ASP A 79 -2.50 5.73 21.98
CA ASP A 79 -1.99 7.08 21.82
C ASP A 79 -1.78 7.74 23.21
N PRO A 80 -0.72 7.35 23.93
CA PRO A 80 -0.52 7.77 25.33
C PRO A 80 -0.38 9.29 25.52
N SER A 81 -0.01 10.02 24.47
CA SER A 81 0.14 11.48 24.48
C SER A 81 -1.05 12.21 23.85
N GLY A 82 -1.97 11.51 23.19
CA GLY A 82 -3.09 12.12 22.45
C GLY A 82 -2.67 12.82 21.15
N GLN A 83 -1.42 12.64 20.70
CA GLN A 83 -0.86 13.32 19.53
C GLN A 83 -1.48 12.80 18.24
N GLN A 84 -1.66 11.48 18.12
CA GLN A 84 -2.24 10.86 16.94
C GLN A 84 -3.71 11.27 16.78
N MET A 85 -4.47 11.29 17.88
CA MET A 85 -5.85 11.75 17.90
C MET A 85 -5.95 13.25 17.61
N ALA A 86 -4.96 14.05 18.02
CA ALA A 86 -4.90 15.46 17.66
C ALA A 86 -4.74 15.67 16.15
N VAL A 87 -3.89 14.88 15.48
CA VAL A 87 -3.76 14.89 14.02
C VAL A 87 -5.09 14.52 13.35
N LEU A 88 -5.74 13.44 13.82
CA LEU A 88 -7.05 13.04 13.28
C LEU A 88 -8.10 14.14 13.43
N ARG A 89 -8.21 14.77 14.61
CA ARG A 89 -9.15 15.89 14.83
C ARG A 89 -8.87 17.06 13.89
N GLN A 90 -7.60 17.41 13.68
CA GLN A 90 -7.22 18.50 12.78
C GLN A 90 -7.56 18.15 11.32
N ALA A 91 -7.27 16.92 10.89
CA ALA A 91 -7.61 16.45 9.55
C ALA A 91 -9.13 16.41 9.32
N LEU A 92 -9.92 15.91 10.28
CA LEU A 92 -11.39 15.92 10.21
C LEU A 92 -11.95 17.35 10.10
N ARG A 93 -11.41 18.31 10.85
CA ARG A 93 -11.80 19.73 10.71
C ARG A 93 -11.49 20.25 9.31
N ALA A 94 -10.32 19.94 8.78
CA ALA A 94 -9.91 20.33 7.44
C ALA A 94 -10.78 19.67 6.33
N PHE A 95 -11.26 18.44 6.56
CA PHE A 95 -12.26 17.82 5.68
C PHE A 95 -13.59 18.57 5.71
N ILE A 96 -14.06 18.94 6.91
CA ILE A 96 -15.34 19.62 7.12
C ILE A 96 -15.36 21.04 6.54
N ASP A 97 -14.27 21.80 6.70
CA ASP A 97 -14.18 23.18 6.20
C ASP A 97 -13.71 23.28 4.74
N GLY A 98 -13.37 22.14 4.12
CA GLY A 98 -12.91 22.07 2.73
C GLY A 98 -11.46 22.54 2.51
N SER A 99 -10.69 22.78 3.57
CA SER A 99 -9.27 23.15 3.47
C SER A 99 -8.34 21.96 3.23
N MET A 100 -8.81 20.73 3.47
CA MET A 100 -8.03 19.51 3.22
C MET A 100 -7.80 19.30 1.73
N LYS A 101 -6.53 19.26 1.34
CA LYS A 101 -6.12 18.88 -0.01
C LYS A 101 -5.79 17.39 0.00
N VAL A 102 -6.70 16.58 -0.52
CA VAL A 102 -6.42 15.16 -0.72
C VAL A 102 -5.80 14.97 -2.09
N GLU A 103 -4.57 14.48 -2.09
CA GLU A 103 -3.81 14.23 -3.32
C GLU A 103 -4.07 12.86 -3.88
N MET A 104 -3.79 12.67 -5.16
CA MET A 104 -3.73 11.34 -5.73
C MET A 104 -2.34 10.73 -5.51
N ASP A 105 -2.30 9.45 -5.15
CA ASP A 105 -1.06 8.68 -5.00
C ASP A 105 -0.17 8.76 -6.25
N LEU A 106 1.14 8.81 -6.01
CA LEU A 106 2.21 8.83 -7.02
C LEU A 106 2.01 7.72 -8.06
N MET A 107 1.64 6.52 -7.62
CA MET A 107 1.39 5.36 -8.49
C MET A 107 0.16 5.53 -9.39
N ARG A 108 -0.77 6.43 -9.04
CA ARG A 108 -1.93 6.81 -9.86
C ARG A 108 -1.73 8.08 -10.65
N THR A 109 -0.68 8.86 -10.34
CA THR A 109 -0.38 10.05 -11.14
C THR A 109 0.07 9.71 -12.56
N PHE A 110 0.26 8.40 -12.81
CA PHE A 110 0.40 7.80 -14.11
C PHE A 110 -0.92 7.17 -14.66
N GLY A 111 -2.07 7.85 -14.53
CA GLY A 111 -3.35 7.23 -14.89
C GLY A 111 -4.61 7.90 -14.33
N ASN A 112 -5.20 8.80 -15.12
CA ASN A 112 -6.52 9.45 -14.98
C ASN A 112 -6.85 10.13 -13.63
N ASP A 113 -6.90 11.46 -13.69
CA ASP A 113 -7.61 12.32 -12.72
C ASP A 113 -9.07 11.86 -12.60
N ARG A 114 -9.43 11.21 -11.50
CA ARG A 114 -10.84 11.15 -11.07
C ARG A 114 -11.13 12.34 -10.17
N GLU A 115 -12.24 13.00 -10.42
CA GLU A 115 -12.81 14.06 -9.58
C GLU A 115 -12.91 13.58 -8.12
N GLY A 116 -12.55 14.47 -7.20
CA GLY A 116 -12.36 14.15 -5.78
C GLY A 116 -13.58 13.54 -5.11
N THR A 117 -13.34 12.63 -4.16
CA THR A 117 -14.36 12.14 -3.24
C THR A 117 -14.97 13.32 -2.48
N SER A 118 -16.30 13.49 -2.54
CA SER A 118 -16.99 14.50 -1.74
C SER A 118 -16.90 14.12 -0.25
N TYR A 119 -16.31 15.00 0.56
CA TYR A 119 -16.17 14.83 2.01
C TYR A 119 -17.30 15.50 2.79
N GLU A 120 -18.37 15.94 2.11
CA GLU A 120 -19.52 16.64 2.71
C GLU A 120 -20.15 15.84 3.86
N GLN A 121 -20.11 14.51 3.78
CA GLN A 121 -20.69 13.62 4.78
C GLN A 121 -19.84 13.47 6.05
N VAL A 122 -18.59 13.97 6.08
CA VAL A 122 -17.70 13.83 7.24
C VAL A 122 -18.25 14.56 8.46
N ALA A 123 -18.86 15.74 8.27
CA ALA A 123 -19.37 16.56 9.37
C ALA A 123 -20.45 15.86 10.22
N ASP A 124 -21.34 15.11 9.56
CA ASP A 124 -22.42 14.34 10.16
C ASP A 124 -22.09 12.84 10.27
N GLY A 125 -20.84 12.48 9.98
CA GLY A 125 -20.35 11.11 9.94
C GLY A 125 -20.03 10.52 11.30
N TYR A 126 -19.56 9.28 11.26
CA TYR A 126 -19.19 8.49 12.43
C TYR A 126 -17.80 7.88 12.25
N LEU A 127 -17.11 7.63 13.36
CA LEU A 127 -15.80 7.02 13.42
C LEU A 127 -15.89 5.61 13.98
N PHE A 128 -15.26 4.67 13.29
CA PHE A 128 -14.83 3.40 13.85
C PHE A 128 -13.32 3.48 14.12
N LEU A 129 -12.91 3.24 15.36
CA LEU A 129 -11.51 3.07 15.76
C LEU A 129 -11.46 1.99 16.83
N ASP A 130 -10.62 0.98 16.63
CA ASP A 130 -10.59 -0.27 17.42
C ASP A 130 -10.64 -0.06 18.94
N TRP A 131 -9.88 0.90 19.47
CA TRP A 131 -9.77 1.21 20.89
C TRP A 131 -11.08 1.54 21.58
N PHE A 132 -11.95 2.31 20.91
CA PHE A 132 -13.25 2.68 21.46
C PHE A 132 -14.43 1.92 20.84
N ALA A 133 -14.26 1.37 19.64
CA ALA A 133 -15.29 0.58 18.98
C ALA A 133 -15.34 -0.86 19.52
N ILE A 134 -14.21 -1.41 19.97
CA ILE A 134 -14.08 -2.79 20.46
C ILE A 134 -13.86 -2.81 21.98
N PRO A 135 -14.54 -3.70 22.74
CA PRO A 135 -14.28 -3.88 24.17
C PRO A 135 -12.81 -4.18 24.49
N GLN A 136 -12.24 -3.48 25.47
CA GLN A 136 -10.82 -3.62 25.87
C GLN A 136 -10.67 -4.52 27.10
N VAL A 137 -9.85 -5.57 27.01
CA VAL A 137 -9.67 -6.57 28.11
C VAL A 137 -8.83 -6.02 29.28
N THR A 138 -7.99 -5.01 29.05
CA THR A 138 -6.97 -4.55 30.00
C THR A 138 -7.45 -3.59 31.07
N GLN A 139 -8.70 -3.12 31.03
CA GLN A 139 -9.26 -2.22 32.03
C GLN A 139 -10.22 -2.93 32.99
N ARG A 140 -9.76 -3.16 34.22
CA ARG A 140 -10.63 -3.58 35.33
C ARG A 140 -11.49 -2.39 35.76
N ILE A 141 -12.76 -2.41 35.39
CA ILE A 141 -13.78 -1.49 35.89
C ILE A 141 -14.71 -2.29 36.80
N ASP A 142 -15.04 -1.75 37.98
CA ASP A 142 -15.95 -2.39 38.93
C ASP A 142 -17.30 -2.72 38.25
N GLY A 143 -17.68 -4.00 38.25
CA GLY A 143 -18.93 -4.49 37.64
C GLY A 143 -18.82 -5.03 36.22
N VAL A 144 -17.64 -5.02 35.59
CA VAL A 144 -17.41 -5.62 34.25
C VAL A 144 -16.85 -7.04 34.40
N ASN A 145 -17.42 -8.02 33.68
CA ASN A 145 -16.96 -9.41 33.68
C ASN A 145 -15.84 -9.61 32.65
N ASP A 146 -14.64 -9.99 33.11
CA ASP A 146 -13.44 -10.19 32.28
C ASP A 146 -13.62 -11.30 31.23
N ASP A 147 -14.32 -12.40 31.53
CA ASP A 147 -14.54 -13.50 30.59
C ASP A 147 -15.54 -13.13 29.49
N ALA A 148 -16.59 -12.40 29.86
CA ALA A 148 -17.54 -11.86 28.88
C ALA A 148 -16.85 -10.82 27.97
N THR A 149 -16.00 -9.96 28.55
CA THR A 149 -15.23 -8.97 27.78
C THR A 149 -14.30 -9.65 26.79
N ARG A 150 -13.57 -10.70 27.20
CA ARG A 150 -12.72 -11.49 26.27
C ARG A 150 -13.51 -12.13 25.14
N SER A 151 -14.68 -12.69 25.44
CA SER A 151 -15.57 -13.26 24.42
C SER A 151 -16.06 -12.21 23.43
N ASP A 152 -16.47 -11.03 23.93
CA ASP A 152 -16.92 -9.92 23.11
C ASP A 152 -15.79 -9.36 22.24
N THR A 153 -14.60 -9.16 22.80
CA THR A 153 -13.40 -8.75 22.05
C THR A 153 -13.09 -9.74 20.93
N ALA A 154 -13.08 -11.05 21.21
CA ALA A 154 -12.82 -12.08 20.20
C ALA A 154 -13.86 -12.06 19.07
N ARG A 155 -15.15 -11.89 19.41
CA ARG A 155 -16.23 -11.77 18.41
C ARG A 155 -16.12 -10.50 17.58
N ALA A 156 -15.70 -9.39 18.18
CA ALA A 156 -15.47 -8.13 17.49
C ALA A 156 -14.28 -8.22 16.53
N VAL A 157 -13.17 -8.82 16.95
CA VAL A 157 -12.00 -9.08 16.10
C VAL A 157 -12.37 -9.94 14.88
N GLN A 158 -13.16 -11.00 15.07
CA GLN A 158 -13.66 -11.82 13.97
C GLN A 158 -14.60 -11.07 13.01
N SER A 159 -15.15 -9.93 13.43
CA SER A 159 -16.08 -9.11 12.65
C SER A 159 -15.38 -7.99 11.89
N ILE A 160 -14.06 -7.82 12.01
CA ILE A 160 -13.28 -6.77 11.31
C ILE A 160 -13.58 -6.73 9.80
N PRO A 161 -13.60 -7.85 9.05
CA PRO A 161 -13.95 -7.80 7.63
C PRO A 161 -15.33 -7.19 7.36
N ALA A 162 -16.31 -7.49 8.22
CA ALA A 162 -17.66 -6.93 8.13
C ALA A 162 -17.70 -5.43 8.51
N TYR A 163 -16.93 -5.01 9.52
CA TYR A 163 -16.81 -3.61 9.90
C TYR A 163 -16.20 -2.78 8.78
N VAL A 164 -15.08 -3.25 8.21
CA VAL A 164 -14.38 -2.57 7.12
C VAL A 164 -15.26 -2.48 5.86
N GLU A 165 -15.96 -3.55 5.50
CA GLU A 165 -16.89 -3.55 4.35
C GLU A 165 -18.11 -2.64 4.58
N SER A 166 -18.54 -2.47 5.84
CA SER A 166 -19.63 -1.56 6.21
C SER A 166 -19.25 -0.09 6.19
N CYS A 167 -17.95 0.24 6.29
CA CYS A 167 -17.48 1.62 6.32
C CYS A 167 -17.35 2.23 4.91
N ASP A 168 -17.70 3.50 4.80
CA ASP A 168 -17.70 4.23 3.54
C ASP A 168 -16.32 4.73 3.16
N MET A 169 -15.60 5.24 4.17
CA MET A 169 -14.25 5.76 4.03
C MET A 169 -13.28 4.91 4.87
N PHE A 170 -12.12 4.59 4.32
CA PHE A 170 -11.02 3.96 5.05
C PHE A 170 -9.89 4.97 5.19
N VAL A 171 -9.46 5.22 6.42
CA VAL A 171 -8.38 6.14 6.78
C VAL A 171 -7.23 5.35 7.38
N ALA A 172 -6.04 5.48 6.79
CA ALA A 172 -4.78 5.11 7.43
C ALA A 172 -4.20 6.35 8.13
N LEU A 173 -4.24 6.38 9.46
CA LEU A 173 -3.72 7.48 10.27
C LEU A 173 -2.27 7.19 10.65
N VAL A 174 -1.34 7.85 9.96
CA VAL A 174 0.10 7.50 9.96
C VAL A 174 1.03 8.70 10.16
N PRO A 175 0.77 9.59 11.15
CA PRO A 175 1.71 10.67 11.45
C PRO A 175 3.05 10.12 11.95
N ASP A 176 4.13 10.82 11.60
CA ASP A 176 5.47 10.54 12.11
C ASP A 176 5.55 10.83 13.61
N LEU A 177 5.47 9.77 14.42
CA LEU A 177 5.47 9.84 15.88
C LEU A 177 6.42 8.78 16.47
N ILE A 178 6.72 8.89 17.76
CA ILE A 178 7.60 7.96 18.46
C ILE A 178 6.79 7.07 19.39
N HIS A 179 7.04 5.76 19.32
CA HIS A 179 6.45 4.81 20.26
C HIS A 179 7.05 4.99 21.66
N SER A 180 6.20 5.37 22.61
CA SER A 180 6.57 5.74 23.99
C SER A 180 7.38 4.68 24.75
N GLY A 181 7.15 3.40 24.47
CA GLY A 181 7.83 2.30 25.16
C GLY A 181 9.12 1.81 24.51
N THR A 182 9.30 1.99 23.20
CA THR A 182 10.41 1.40 22.44
C THR A 182 11.35 2.47 21.87
N GLY A 183 10.90 3.72 21.78
CA GLY A 183 11.63 4.81 21.13
C GLY A 183 11.71 4.68 19.61
N LEU A 184 11.05 3.66 19.02
CA LEU A 184 11.03 3.47 17.57
C LEU A 184 10.05 4.45 16.92
N GLN A 185 10.39 4.90 15.71
CA GLN A 185 9.50 5.70 14.89
C GLN A 185 8.29 4.87 14.45
N CYS A 186 7.13 5.51 14.39
CA CYS A 186 5.88 5.01 13.85
C CYS A 186 5.44 5.95 12.74
N ASN A 187 5.25 5.42 11.53
CA ASN A 187 4.91 6.16 10.33
C ASN A 187 4.21 5.24 9.31
N TYR A 188 4.04 5.71 8.08
CA TYR A 188 3.37 4.94 7.03
C TYR A 188 4.07 3.61 6.71
N GLY A 189 5.41 3.58 6.67
CA GLY A 189 6.18 2.36 6.42
C GLY A 189 6.00 1.33 7.54
N THR A 190 6.05 1.75 8.81
CA THR A 190 5.84 0.82 9.94
C THR A 190 4.39 0.39 10.08
N TRP A 191 3.43 1.24 9.68
CA TRP A 191 2.02 0.87 9.57
C TRP A 191 1.82 -0.21 8.50
N LEU A 192 2.40 -0.02 7.30
CA LEU A 192 2.40 -1.02 6.23
C LEU A 192 3.08 -2.33 6.64
N ALA A 193 4.03 -2.30 7.58
CA ALA A 193 4.69 -3.50 8.09
C ALA A 193 3.90 -4.24 9.18
N ARG A 194 2.94 -3.60 9.85
CA ARG A 194 2.23 -4.18 11.01
C ARG A 194 1.13 -5.13 10.58
N GLY A 195 1.12 -6.35 11.14
CA GLY A 195 0.22 -7.42 10.71
C GLY A 195 -1.27 -7.08 10.79
N TRP A 196 -1.72 -6.49 11.90
CA TRP A 196 -3.12 -6.04 12.06
C TRP A 196 -3.51 -4.96 11.06
N CYS A 197 -2.64 -3.98 10.79
CA CYS A 197 -2.88 -2.91 9.83
C CYS A 197 -2.93 -3.46 8.38
N ARG A 198 -2.06 -4.42 8.03
CA ARG A 198 -2.15 -5.16 6.76
C ARG A 198 -3.49 -5.87 6.62
N ALA A 199 -3.98 -6.50 7.69
CA ALA A 199 -5.26 -7.22 7.68
C ALA A 199 -6.44 -6.28 7.40
N GLU A 200 -6.48 -5.14 8.07
CA GLU A 200 -7.51 -4.11 7.87
C GLU A 200 -7.47 -3.55 6.45
N LEU A 201 -6.26 -3.23 5.95
CA LEU A 201 -6.07 -2.78 4.58
C LEU A 201 -6.53 -3.83 3.56
N TRP A 202 -6.17 -5.11 3.77
CA TRP A 202 -6.62 -6.21 2.92
C TRP A 202 -8.13 -6.36 2.95
N CYS A 203 -8.77 -6.27 4.12
CA CYS A 203 -10.24 -6.30 4.22
C CYS A 203 -10.88 -5.17 3.40
N ARG A 204 -10.27 -3.98 3.35
CA ARG A 204 -10.76 -2.86 2.53
C ARG A 204 -10.61 -3.18 1.04
N LEU A 205 -9.41 -3.55 0.61
CA LEU A 205 -9.08 -3.77 -0.80
C LEU A 205 -9.79 -4.99 -1.40
N LEU A 206 -10.02 -6.03 -0.60
CA LEU A 206 -10.71 -7.26 -0.98
C LEU A 206 -12.21 -7.24 -0.68
N SER A 207 -12.75 -6.16 -0.11
CA SER A 207 -14.20 -6.03 0.05
C SER A 207 -14.93 -6.03 -1.29
N ASN A 208 -16.24 -6.28 -1.26
CA ASN A 208 -17.08 -6.21 -2.45
C ASN A 208 -17.67 -4.81 -2.68
N ARG A 209 -17.10 -3.78 -2.03
CA ARG A 209 -17.45 -2.39 -2.27
C ARG A 209 -16.99 -1.95 -3.67
N PRO A 210 -17.78 -1.10 -4.35
CA PRO A 210 -17.32 -0.46 -5.59
C PRO A 210 -16.12 0.48 -5.38
N ASP A 211 -16.08 1.14 -4.23
CA ASP A 211 -14.97 2.00 -3.81
C ASP A 211 -14.18 1.35 -2.68
N THR A 212 -12.95 0.97 -2.98
CA THR A 212 -11.99 0.37 -2.04
C THR A 212 -10.82 1.31 -1.72
N SER A 213 -10.96 2.59 -2.05
CA SER A 213 -9.92 3.59 -1.80
C SER A 213 -9.57 3.76 -0.33
N VAL A 214 -8.34 4.23 -0.12
CA VAL A 214 -7.70 4.45 1.17
C VAL A 214 -7.26 5.92 1.23
N VAL A 215 -7.59 6.59 2.32
CA VAL A 215 -7.12 7.94 2.60
C VAL A 215 -6.02 7.87 3.65
N VAL A 216 -4.80 8.22 3.27
CA VAL A 216 -3.61 8.18 4.12
C VAL A 216 -3.38 9.57 4.69
N ILE A 217 -3.52 9.72 6.01
CA ILE A 217 -3.33 10.99 6.72
C ILE A 217 -1.95 10.96 7.39
N PHE A 218 -1.03 11.76 6.85
CA PHE A 218 0.31 11.96 7.42
C PHE A 218 0.31 13.11 8.42
N SER A 219 -0.46 14.16 8.13
CA SER A 219 -0.63 15.31 9.02
C SER A 219 -1.97 16.00 8.76
N ALA A 220 -2.25 17.05 9.53
CA ALA A 220 -3.41 17.91 9.30
C ALA A 220 -3.42 18.62 7.93
N LYS A 221 -2.26 18.69 7.25
CA LYS A 221 -2.08 19.41 5.99
C LYS A 221 -1.70 18.51 4.83
N GLU A 222 -1.40 17.25 5.10
CA GLU A 222 -0.89 16.32 4.12
C GLU A 222 -1.67 15.01 4.19
N THR A 223 -2.43 14.76 3.12
CA THR A 223 -3.26 13.58 2.98
C THR A 223 -3.24 13.10 1.53
N ILE A 224 -3.09 11.79 1.35
CA ILE A 224 -3.05 11.15 0.04
C ILE A 224 -4.20 10.16 -0.08
N TYR A 225 -4.95 10.24 -1.17
CA TYR A 225 -5.82 9.19 -1.67
C TYR A 225 -4.96 8.14 -2.38
N SER A 226 -4.84 6.99 -1.74
CA SER A 226 -4.10 5.85 -2.25
C SER A 226 -5.03 4.72 -2.67
N ILE A 227 -4.69 4.13 -3.81
CA ILE A 227 -5.00 2.72 -4.06
C ILE A 227 -3.63 2.05 -3.99
N PRO A 228 -3.27 1.45 -2.85
CA PRO A 228 -1.94 0.89 -2.67
C PRO A 228 -1.83 -0.36 -3.54
N LEU A 229 -1.54 -0.20 -4.84
CA LEU A 229 -1.46 -1.29 -5.83
C LEU A 229 -0.34 -2.29 -5.50
N ASP A 230 0.60 -1.87 -4.65
CA ASP A 230 1.67 -2.66 -4.06
C ASP A 230 1.21 -3.53 -2.87
N TRP A 231 -0.06 -3.47 -2.46
CA TRP A 231 -0.63 -4.31 -1.39
C TRP A 231 -0.31 -5.81 -1.56
N GLN A 232 -0.18 -6.24 -2.82
CA GLN A 232 0.17 -7.60 -3.23
C GLN A 232 1.56 -8.05 -2.73
N ARG A 233 2.43 -7.11 -2.35
CA ARG A 233 3.76 -7.33 -1.78
C ARG A 233 3.74 -7.28 -0.26
N ASN A 234 2.76 -6.61 0.32
CA ASN A 234 2.55 -6.51 1.75
C ASN A 234 1.67 -7.68 2.24
N LEU A 235 2.21 -8.90 2.15
CA LEU A 235 1.50 -10.11 2.59
C LEU A 235 1.15 -10.05 4.08
N ILE A 236 -0.08 -10.44 4.43
CA ILE A 236 -0.52 -10.50 5.83
C ILE A 236 0.39 -11.43 6.64
N SER A 237 0.82 -12.55 6.04
CA SER A 237 1.69 -13.54 6.67
C SER A 237 3.05 -12.99 7.09
N ASP A 238 3.52 -11.91 6.47
CA ASP A 238 4.86 -11.34 6.69
C ASP A 238 4.82 -10.15 7.64
N GLY A 239 3.64 -9.81 8.18
CA GLY A 239 3.46 -8.69 9.08
C GLY A 239 4.28 -8.83 10.38
N LEU A 240 4.63 -7.70 10.96
CA LEU A 240 5.21 -7.61 12.29
C LEU A 240 4.10 -7.61 13.34
N PHE A 241 4.26 -8.41 14.40
CA PHE A 241 3.30 -8.56 15.47
C PHE A 241 3.95 -8.27 16.82
N THR A 242 3.28 -7.47 17.65
CA THR A 242 3.65 -7.32 19.06
C THR A 242 3.42 -8.62 19.83
N VAL A 243 2.36 -9.36 19.44
CA VAL A 243 1.99 -10.66 20.00
C VAL A 243 1.95 -11.68 18.86
N GLU A 244 3.00 -12.47 18.74
CA GLU A 244 3.20 -13.38 17.60
C GLU A 244 2.07 -14.42 17.43
N SER A 245 1.38 -14.80 18.51
CA SER A 245 0.23 -15.71 18.44
C SER A 245 -0.95 -15.15 17.63
N ASP A 246 -1.05 -13.83 17.47
CA ASP A 246 -2.10 -13.18 16.69
C ASP A 246 -1.98 -13.47 15.20
N ARG A 247 -0.78 -13.82 14.71
CA ARG A 247 -0.51 -14.03 13.28
C ARG A 247 -1.49 -15.03 12.66
N ALA A 248 -1.77 -16.13 13.34
CA ALA A 248 -2.68 -17.16 12.84
C ALA A 248 -4.12 -16.65 12.68
N GLU A 249 -4.60 -15.82 13.62
CA GLU A 249 -5.93 -15.22 13.56
C GLU A 249 -6.01 -14.17 12.45
N VAL A 250 -4.98 -13.33 12.32
CA VAL A 250 -4.89 -12.30 11.29
C VAL A 250 -4.79 -12.89 9.88
N VAL A 251 -3.99 -13.94 9.67
CA VAL A 251 -3.93 -14.66 8.39
C VAL A 251 -5.30 -15.22 8.03
N LYS A 252 -6.03 -15.79 9.00
CA LYS A 252 -7.39 -16.31 8.78
C LYS A 252 -8.38 -15.21 8.35
N LEU A 253 -8.27 -13.99 8.87
CA LEU A 253 -9.09 -12.85 8.39
C LEU A 253 -8.81 -12.56 6.91
N GLY A 254 -7.53 -12.56 6.51
CA GLY A 254 -7.12 -12.44 5.11
C GLY A 254 -7.68 -13.53 4.20
N GLU A 255 -7.66 -14.78 4.66
CA GLU A 255 -8.27 -15.91 3.92
C GLU A 255 -9.76 -15.72 3.71
N VAL A 256 -10.48 -15.22 4.72
CA VAL A 256 -11.92 -14.94 4.63
C VAL A 256 -12.20 -13.82 3.63
N ALA A 257 -11.44 -12.72 3.70
CA ALA A 257 -11.58 -11.58 2.79
C ALA A 257 -11.32 -11.99 1.33
N LEU A 258 -10.20 -12.66 1.06
CA LEU A 258 -9.84 -13.07 -0.30
C LEU A 258 -10.81 -14.10 -0.88
N ARG A 259 -11.21 -15.09 -0.07
CA ARG A 259 -12.19 -16.10 -0.51
C ARG A 259 -13.50 -15.44 -0.90
N SER A 260 -14.01 -14.54 -0.06
CA SER A 260 -15.25 -13.82 -0.33
C SER A 260 -15.17 -12.99 -1.61
N LYS A 261 -14.03 -12.32 -1.85
CA LYS A 261 -13.79 -11.60 -3.10
C LYS A 261 -13.83 -12.51 -4.33
N VAL A 262 -13.14 -13.65 -4.27
CA VAL A 262 -13.11 -14.62 -5.37
C VAL A 262 -14.50 -15.19 -5.64
N GLU A 263 -15.25 -15.56 -4.60
CA GLU A 263 -16.63 -16.06 -4.71
C GLU A 263 -17.57 -15.01 -5.33
N TYR A 264 -17.51 -13.76 -4.86
CA TYR A 264 -18.29 -12.66 -5.43
C TYR A 264 -17.95 -12.42 -6.90
N LEU A 265 -16.65 -12.33 -7.22
CA LEU A 265 -16.20 -12.10 -8.60
C LEU A 265 -16.55 -13.27 -9.52
N GLN A 266 -16.61 -14.49 -9.00
CA GLN A 266 -17.00 -15.68 -9.76
C GLN A 266 -18.45 -15.59 -10.25
N GLU A 267 -19.35 -15.01 -9.45
CA GLU A 267 -20.79 -14.93 -9.73
C GLU A 267 -21.18 -13.61 -10.41
N PHE A 268 -20.65 -12.49 -9.95
CA PHE A 268 -21.10 -11.14 -10.33
C PHE A 268 -20.02 -10.27 -10.98
N GLY A 269 -18.74 -10.65 -10.86
CA GLY A 269 -17.62 -9.82 -11.28
C GLY A 269 -17.16 -10.03 -12.73
N PRO A 270 -16.33 -9.11 -13.25
CA PRO A 270 -15.65 -9.33 -14.52
C PRO A 270 -14.68 -10.51 -14.40
N LEU A 271 -14.61 -11.33 -15.46
CA LEU A 271 -13.71 -12.49 -15.50
C LEU A 271 -12.23 -12.10 -15.32
N THR A 272 -11.83 -10.90 -15.75
CA THR A 272 -10.47 -10.36 -15.54
C THR A 272 -10.11 -10.36 -14.07
N ASP A 273 -10.91 -9.69 -13.23
CA ASP A 273 -10.65 -9.57 -11.80
C ASP A 273 -10.77 -10.93 -11.10
N TYR A 274 -11.76 -11.76 -11.47
CA TYR A 274 -11.90 -13.12 -10.95
C TYR A 274 -10.63 -13.94 -11.18
N ARG A 275 -10.16 -14.00 -12.44
CA ARG A 275 -8.95 -14.75 -12.83
C ARG A 275 -7.72 -14.23 -12.09
N PHE A 276 -7.57 -12.93 -11.96
CA PHE A 276 -6.45 -12.31 -11.26
C PHE A 276 -6.38 -12.73 -9.79
N HIS A 277 -7.47 -12.54 -9.04
CA HIS A 277 -7.50 -12.88 -7.62
C HIS A 277 -7.36 -14.40 -7.40
N LEU A 278 -7.94 -15.20 -8.29
CA LEU A 278 -7.85 -16.66 -8.23
C LEU A 278 -6.42 -17.18 -8.50
N ALA A 279 -5.71 -16.59 -9.46
CA ALA A 279 -4.32 -16.97 -9.79
C ALA A 279 -3.35 -16.58 -8.67
N GLN A 280 -3.57 -15.41 -8.06
CA GLN A 280 -2.73 -14.89 -6.96
C GLN A 280 -3.02 -15.56 -5.62
N GLN A 281 -4.17 -16.24 -5.46
CA GLN A 281 -4.63 -16.78 -4.19
C GLN A 281 -3.59 -17.66 -3.46
N PRO A 282 -2.91 -18.63 -4.10
CA PRO A 282 -1.91 -19.44 -3.41
C PRO A 282 -0.77 -18.59 -2.84
N ARG A 283 -0.26 -17.62 -3.62
CA ARG A 283 0.83 -16.73 -3.20
C ARG A 283 0.39 -15.81 -2.07
N LEU A 284 -0.75 -15.14 -2.23
CA LEU A 284 -1.29 -14.18 -1.26
C LEU A 284 -1.54 -14.82 0.11
N LEU A 285 -1.97 -16.08 0.14
CA LEU A 285 -2.26 -16.82 1.37
C LEU A 285 -1.09 -17.71 1.84
N ASN A 286 0.06 -17.66 1.18
CA ASN A 286 1.20 -18.55 1.42
C ASN A 286 0.80 -20.05 1.46
N GLN A 287 -0.08 -20.43 0.53
CA GLN A 287 -0.60 -21.79 0.39
C GLN A 287 0.20 -22.55 -0.69
N THR A 288 0.33 -23.86 -0.51
CA THR A 288 0.90 -24.71 -1.57
C THR A 288 0.04 -24.61 -2.82
N LYS A 289 0.67 -24.20 -3.93
CA LYS A 289 0.05 -24.20 -5.26
C LYS A 289 -0.43 -25.61 -5.59
N LYS A 290 -1.65 -25.71 -6.14
CA LYS A 290 -2.17 -26.96 -6.69
C LYS A 290 -1.63 -27.19 -8.09
N VAL A 291 -1.39 -28.45 -8.44
CA VAL A 291 -1.00 -28.84 -9.79
C VAL A 291 -2.27 -29.17 -10.57
N TRP A 292 -2.39 -28.62 -11.77
CA TRP A 292 -3.55 -28.82 -12.64
C TRP A 292 -3.09 -29.50 -13.93
N GLY A 293 -3.93 -30.38 -14.46
CA GLY A 293 -3.86 -30.71 -15.90
C GLY A 293 -4.46 -29.55 -16.71
N LEU A 294 -4.16 -29.51 -18.01
CA LEU A 294 -4.62 -28.42 -18.89
C LEU A 294 -6.15 -28.24 -18.85
N ASP A 295 -6.92 -29.32 -18.91
CA ASP A 295 -8.39 -29.25 -18.83
C ASP A 295 -8.89 -28.65 -17.51
N GLY A 296 -8.28 -29.06 -16.39
CA GLY A 296 -8.63 -28.54 -15.07
C GLY A 296 -8.25 -27.06 -14.90
N PHE A 297 -7.14 -26.64 -15.51
CA PHE A 297 -6.74 -25.24 -15.57
C PHE A 297 -7.75 -24.40 -16.36
N LEU A 298 -8.16 -24.87 -17.54
CA LEU A 298 -9.15 -24.18 -18.38
C LEU A 298 -10.50 -24.05 -17.66
N GLU A 299 -10.98 -25.12 -17.01
CA GLU A 299 -12.20 -25.10 -16.22
C GLU A 299 -12.11 -24.11 -15.05
N ARG A 300 -11.02 -24.15 -14.27
CA ARG A 300 -10.77 -23.30 -13.11
C ARG A 300 -10.85 -21.81 -13.45
N PHE A 301 -10.21 -21.41 -14.54
CA PHE A 301 -10.17 -20.02 -15.00
C PHE A 301 -11.29 -19.65 -15.97
N LYS A 302 -12.28 -20.54 -16.18
CA LYS A 302 -13.43 -20.33 -17.07
C LYS A 302 -13.00 -19.96 -18.49
N PHE A 303 -12.00 -20.64 -19.03
CA PHE A 303 -11.69 -20.59 -20.46
C PHE A 303 -12.56 -21.62 -21.18
N ARG A 304 -13.16 -21.23 -22.32
CA ARG A 304 -14.02 -22.13 -23.08
C ARG A 304 -13.25 -23.31 -23.67
N ASP A 305 -12.05 -23.03 -24.15
CA ASP A 305 -11.14 -23.96 -24.81
C ASP A 305 -9.72 -23.39 -24.77
N LEU A 306 -8.76 -24.20 -25.22
CA LEU A 306 -7.34 -23.85 -25.24
C LEU A 306 -7.04 -22.65 -26.16
N GLU A 307 -7.73 -22.57 -27.29
CA GLU A 307 -7.60 -21.45 -28.22
C GLU A 307 -8.01 -20.14 -27.54
N ALA A 308 -9.14 -20.16 -26.82
CA ALA A 308 -9.57 -19.02 -26.02
C ALA A 308 -8.57 -18.68 -24.92
N ALA A 309 -7.87 -19.63 -24.31
CA ALA A 309 -6.83 -19.33 -23.31
C ALA A 309 -5.57 -18.68 -23.91
N VAL A 310 -5.18 -19.10 -25.12
CA VAL A 310 -3.99 -18.60 -25.83
C VAL A 310 -4.25 -17.25 -26.49
N LYS A 311 -5.38 -17.11 -27.20
CA LYS A 311 -5.71 -15.95 -28.03
C LYS A 311 -6.58 -14.91 -27.32
N HIS A 312 -6.90 -15.10 -26.03
CA HIS A 312 -7.92 -14.27 -25.36
C HIS A 312 -7.59 -12.78 -25.45
N GLU A 313 -8.54 -11.97 -25.89
CA GLU A 313 -8.43 -10.51 -25.96
C GLU A 313 -8.74 -9.81 -24.61
N SER A 314 -8.92 -10.56 -23.51
CA SER A 314 -9.01 -9.95 -22.18
C SER A 314 -7.63 -9.67 -21.62
N GLY A 315 -7.50 -8.68 -20.73
CA GLY A 315 -6.26 -8.43 -20.00
C GLY A 315 -5.69 -9.68 -19.29
N MET A 316 -6.52 -10.57 -18.74
CA MET A 316 -6.08 -11.83 -18.10
C MET A 316 -6.15 -13.05 -19.03
N THR A 317 -5.10 -13.25 -19.84
CA THR A 317 -4.92 -14.42 -20.73
C THR A 317 -4.60 -15.70 -19.95
N GLY A 318 -4.69 -16.86 -20.60
CA GLY A 318 -4.29 -18.14 -20.00
C GLY A 318 -2.81 -18.14 -19.61
N MET A 319 -1.94 -17.57 -20.46
CA MET A 319 -0.53 -17.39 -20.15
C MET A 319 -0.32 -16.56 -18.89
N LEU A 320 -1.00 -15.41 -18.76
CA LEU A 320 -0.87 -14.56 -17.58
C LEU A 320 -1.40 -15.25 -16.31
N CYS A 321 -2.51 -15.98 -16.39
CA CYS A 321 -3.02 -16.76 -15.26
C CYS A 321 -2.01 -17.82 -14.80
N ALA A 322 -1.42 -18.57 -15.74
CA ALA A 322 -0.42 -19.59 -15.44
C ALA A 322 0.88 -19.00 -14.85
N ILE A 323 1.32 -17.85 -15.37
CA ILE A 323 2.46 -17.12 -14.83
C ILE A 323 2.20 -16.67 -13.39
N LEU A 324 1.05 -16.03 -13.13
CA LEU A 324 0.69 -15.54 -11.79
C LEU A 324 0.47 -16.67 -10.77
N GLU A 325 0.01 -17.85 -11.22
CA GLU A 325 -0.10 -19.05 -10.37
C GLU A 325 1.27 -19.75 -10.17
N GLY A 326 2.32 -19.38 -10.92
CA GLY A 326 3.62 -20.04 -10.85
C GLY A 326 3.63 -21.43 -11.53
N ASP A 327 2.83 -21.63 -12.58
CA ASP A 327 2.70 -22.89 -13.31
C ASP A 327 3.53 -22.95 -14.60
N ALA A 328 4.81 -23.30 -14.45
CA ALA A 328 5.71 -23.45 -15.60
C ALA A 328 5.28 -24.57 -16.56
N ASP A 329 4.66 -25.64 -16.06
CA ASP A 329 4.20 -26.78 -16.88
C ASP A 329 3.02 -26.36 -17.77
N ILE A 330 2.06 -25.61 -17.21
CA ILE A 330 0.95 -25.04 -18.00
C ILE A 330 1.46 -23.97 -18.96
N VAL A 331 2.41 -23.13 -18.55
CA VAL A 331 3.05 -22.16 -19.47
C VAL A 331 3.68 -22.89 -20.66
N GLN A 332 4.42 -23.97 -20.43
CA GLN A 332 5.00 -24.77 -21.51
C GLN A 332 3.91 -25.34 -22.42
N ALA A 333 2.85 -25.94 -21.86
CA ALA A 333 1.76 -26.49 -22.64
C ALA A 333 1.04 -25.42 -23.50
N LEU A 334 0.87 -24.21 -22.98
CA LEU A 334 0.28 -23.10 -23.72
C LEU A 334 1.19 -22.63 -24.87
N VAL A 335 2.51 -22.55 -24.65
CA VAL A 335 3.49 -22.20 -25.69
C VAL A 335 3.52 -23.25 -26.81
N GLU A 336 3.43 -24.54 -26.47
CA GLU A 336 3.32 -25.64 -27.45
C GLU A 336 2.09 -25.49 -28.37
N HIS A 337 1.07 -24.75 -27.92
CA HIS A 337 -0.14 -24.43 -28.66
C HIS A 337 -0.18 -22.97 -29.16
N ALA A 338 1.01 -22.41 -29.45
CA ALA A 338 1.21 -21.06 -29.99
C ALA A 338 0.88 -19.91 -29.02
N GLY A 339 1.00 -20.15 -27.71
CA GLY A 339 1.07 -19.10 -26.69
C GLY A 339 2.27 -18.19 -26.90
N ASP A 340 2.02 -16.88 -27.01
CA ASP A 340 3.09 -15.89 -27.12
C ASP A 340 3.67 -15.54 -25.75
N VAL A 341 4.89 -16.00 -25.48
CA VAL A 341 5.65 -15.71 -24.26
C VAL A 341 6.02 -14.23 -24.11
N ASN A 342 6.01 -13.48 -25.20
CA ASN A 342 6.35 -12.05 -25.26
C ASN A 342 5.11 -11.16 -25.37
N ALA A 343 3.91 -11.72 -25.19
CA ALA A 343 2.67 -10.98 -25.19
C ALA A 343 2.70 -9.83 -24.18
N ARG A 344 1.94 -8.77 -24.50
CA ARG A 344 1.83 -7.57 -23.67
C ARG A 344 0.48 -7.53 -22.98
N VAL A 345 0.48 -7.12 -21.72
CA VAL A 345 -0.75 -6.88 -20.96
C VAL A 345 -1.33 -5.52 -21.32
N SER A 346 -2.66 -5.42 -21.27
CA SER A 346 -3.40 -4.17 -21.43
C SER A 346 -4.73 -4.21 -20.67
N GLY A 347 -5.19 -3.05 -20.20
CA GLY A 347 -6.46 -2.91 -19.47
C GLY A 347 -6.42 -3.48 -18.04
N LEU A 348 -5.24 -3.55 -17.44
CA LEU A 348 -5.02 -4.10 -16.08
C LEU A 348 -4.51 -3.04 -15.09
N GLY A 349 -4.61 -1.75 -15.42
CA GLY A 349 -4.12 -0.66 -14.57
C GLY A 349 -4.74 -0.65 -13.17
N HIS A 350 -6.02 -1.02 -13.04
CA HIS A 350 -6.69 -1.13 -11.73
C HIS A 350 -6.15 -2.28 -10.87
N LEU A 351 -5.41 -3.21 -11.46
CA LEU A 351 -4.76 -4.34 -10.78
C LEU A 351 -3.25 -4.12 -10.60
N GLY A 352 -2.73 -2.95 -10.98
CA GLY A 352 -1.32 -2.60 -10.79
C GLY A 352 -0.41 -2.92 -11.97
N PHE A 353 -0.96 -3.20 -13.16
CA PHE A 353 -0.15 -3.44 -14.36
C PHE A 353 -0.40 -2.34 -15.39
N SER A 354 0.65 -1.59 -15.71
CA SER A 354 0.63 -0.64 -16.82
C SER A 354 0.51 -1.36 -18.16
N ASP A 355 -0.18 -0.72 -19.09
CA ASP A 355 -0.32 -1.23 -20.45
C ASP A 355 1.05 -1.33 -21.12
N GLY A 356 1.24 -2.41 -21.89
CA GLY A 356 2.47 -2.66 -22.62
C GLY A 356 3.53 -3.45 -21.87
N LEU A 357 3.38 -3.74 -20.57
CA LEU A 357 4.28 -4.67 -19.88
C LEU A 357 4.24 -6.06 -20.55
N THR A 358 5.40 -6.68 -20.78
CA THR A 358 5.46 -8.04 -21.32
C THR A 358 5.19 -9.07 -20.23
N LEU A 359 4.79 -10.28 -20.60
CA LEU A 359 4.64 -11.39 -19.65
C LEU A 359 5.93 -11.70 -18.87
N VAL A 360 7.10 -11.53 -19.50
CA VAL A 360 8.41 -11.67 -18.85
C VAL A 360 8.60 -10.59 -17.76
N MET A 361 8.21 -9.33 -18.04
CA MET A 361 8.24 -8.26 -17.03
C MET A 361 7.28 -8.57 -15.88
N VAL A 362 6.06 -9.04 -16.16
CA VAL A 362 5.09 -9.39 -15.11
C VAL A 362 5.62 -10.52 -14.22
N ALA A 363 6.25 -11.55 -14.80
CA ALA A 363 6.88 -12.62 -14.03
C ALA A 363 8.00 -12.09 -13.12
N ALA A 364 8.90 -11.26 -13.66
CA ALA A 364 9.98 -10.63 -12.89
C ALA A 364 9.45 -9.73 -11.77
N PHE A 365 8.34 -9.03 -12.00
CA PHE A 365 7.74 -8.10 -11.05
C PHE A 365 6.93 -8.78 -9.93
N SER A 366 6.15 -9.82 -10.28
CA SER A 366 5.11 -10.39 -9.41
C SER A 366 5.46 -11.74 -8.78
N ILE A 367 6.39 -12.51 -9.35
CA ILE A 367 6.72 -13.87 -8.89
C ILE A 367 8.11 -13.89 -8.26
N PRO A 368 8.22 -14.09 -6.94
CA PRO A 368 9.51 -14.10 -6.26
C PRO A 368 10.47 -15.19 -6.74
N GLU A 369 9.92 -16.36 -7.03
CA GLU A 369 10.72 -17.53 -7.38
C GLU A 369 11.35 -17.39 -8.78
N PRO A 370 12.66 -17.65 -8.92
CA PRO A 370 13.37 -17.48 -10.19
C PRO A 370 12.96 -18.53 -11.25
N THR A 371 12.28 -19.62 -10.84
CA THR A 371 11.92 -20.74 -11.70
C THR A 371 10.99 -20.33 -12.84
N MET A 372 9.98 -19.49 -12.57
CA MET A 372 9.06 -19.00 -13.59
C MET A 372 9.78 -18.11 -14.61
N LEU A 373 10.60 -17.17 -14.14
CA LEU A 373 11.39 -16.31 -15.02
C LEU A 373 12.34 -17.15 -15.89
N SER A 374 13.03 -18.13 -15.29
CA SER A 374 13.93 -19.04 -16.02
C SER A 374 13.20 -19.89 -17.06
N ALA A 375 11.99 -20.37 -16.75
CA ALA A 375 11.15 -21.11 -17.67
C ALA A 375 10.76 -20.25 -18.88
N LEU A 376 10.24 -19.04 -18.66
CA LEU A 376 9.87 -18.12 -19.74
C LEU A 376 11.07 -17.79 -20.66
N LEU A 377 12.24 -17.49 -20.08
CA LEU A 377 13.45 -17.21 -20.86
C LEU A 377 14.02 -18.45 -21.55
N SER A 378 13.68 -19.66 -21.12
CA SER A 378 14.03 -20.90 -21.80
C SER A 378 13.05 -21.22 -22.93
N LEU A 379 11.81 -20.72 -22.84
CA LEU A 379 10.78 -20.76 -23.87
C LEU A 379 10.85 -19.56 -24.85
N HIS A 380 12.04 -18.97 -25.03
CA HIS A 380 12.29 -17.84 -25.93
C HIS A 380 11.62 -16.51 -25.53
N GLY A 381 11.31 -16.32 -24.25
CA GLY A 381 11.02 -15.00 -23.69
C GLY A 381 12.22 -14.05 -23.84
N ASP A 382 11.97 -12.83 -24.31
CA ASP A 382 12.99 -11.81 -24.50
C ASP A 382 12.97 -10.80 -23.34
N PRO A 383 14.03 -10.78 -22.48
CA PRO A 383 14.09 -9.87 -21.34
C PRO A 383 14.35 -8.41 -21.75
N ASN A 384 14.72 -8.16 -23.01
CA ASN A 384 15.13 -6.85 -23.51
C ASN A 384 14.00 -6.11 -24.24
N LEU A 385 12.86 -6.77 -24.46
CA LEU A 385 11.67 -6.06 -24.89
C LEU A 385 11.36 -4.96 -23.88
N SER A 386 11.06 -3.77 -24.40
CA SER A 386 10.78 -2.61 -23.56
C SER A 386 9.35 -2.12 -23.71
N CYS A 387 8.86 -1.43 -22.68
CA CYS A 387 7.80 -0.44 -22.79
C CYS A 387 8.31 0.90 -22.26
N ILE A 388 7.54 1.96 -22.50
CA ILE A 388 7.87 3.31 -22.07
C ILE A 388 6.90 3.70 -20.95
N SER A 389 7.43 4.13 -19.81
CA SER A 389 6.60 4.70 -18.74
C SER A 389 6.02 6.04 -19.18
N GLU A 390 5.03 6.54 -18.45
CA GLU A 390 4.46 7.86 -18.74
C GLU A 390 5.48 9.00 -18.54
N THR A 391 6.47 8.82 -17.66
CA THR A 391 7.63 9.73 -17.51
C THR A 391 8.73 9.55 -18.56
N GLY A 392 8.55 8.64 -19.52
CA GLY A 392 9.52 8.37 -20.58
C GLY A 392 10.69 7.47 -20.21
N SER A 393 10.63 6.77 -19.06
CA SER A 393 11.63 5.75 -18.71
C SER A 393 11.44 4.49 -19.56
N ILE A 394 12.55 3.89 -19.99
CA ILE A 394 12.54 2.60 -20.68
C ILE A 394 12.46 1.49 -19.63
N ILE A 395 11.38 0.73 -19.61
CA ILE A 395 11.16 -0.39 -18.69
C ILE A 395 11.46 -1.70 -19.43
N THR A 396 12.37 -2.52 -18.90
CA THR A 396 12.68 -3.90 -19.34
C THR A 396 12.45 -4.89 -18.19
N ALA A 397 12.66 -6.19 -18.42
CA ALA A 397 12.58 -7.18 -17.34
C ALA A 397 13.57 -6.86 -16.20
N ALA A 398 14.78 -6.39 -16.50
CA ALA A 398 15.79 -6.03 -15.51
C ALA A 398 15.37 -4.86 -14.61
N TRP A 399 14.58 -3.93 -15.15
CA TRP A 399 14.10 -2.75 -14.42
C TRP A 399 13.07 -3.12 -13.34
N VAL A 400 12.24 -4.13 -13.60
CA VAL A 400 11.13 -4.53 -12.69
C VAL A 400 11.47 -5.67 -11.73
N VAL A 401 12.69 -6.25 -11.82
CA VAL A 401 13.11 -7.34 -10.93
C VAL A 401 13.07 -6.87 -9.47
N SER A 402 12.37 -7.66 -8.65
CA SER A 402 12.18 -7.38 -7.23
C SER A 402 12.99 -8.30 -6.31
N HIS A 403 13.50 -9.44 -6.81
CA HIS A 403 14.18 -10.46 -5.99
C HIS A 403 15.64 -10.75 -6.42
N PRO A 404 16.57 -10.97 -5.46
CA PRO A 404 18.00 -11.09 -5.76
C PRO A 404 18.36 -12.25 -6.68
N GLN A 405 17.67 -13.39 -6.55
CA GLN A 405 17.96 -14.60 -7.34
C GLN A 405 17.62 -14.42 -8.82
N GLN A 406 16.67 -13.53 -9.15
CA GLN A 406 16.29 -13.23 -10.53
C GLN A 406 17.38 -12.45 -11.27
N VAL A 407 18.22 -11.68 -10.56
CA VAL A 407 19.35 -10.96 -11.14
C VAL A 407 20.30 -11.93 -11.84
N GLN A 408 20.56 -13.09 -11.22
CA GLN A 408 21.41 -14.13 -11.83
C GLN A 408 20.78 -14.77 -13.07
N VAL A 409 19.47 -15.03 -13.04
CA VAL A 409 18.74 -15.55 -14.20
C VAL A 409 18.84 -14.61 -15.40
N LEU A 410 18.69 -13.30 -15.19
CA LEU A 410 18.82 -12.31 -16.25
C LEU A 410 20.24 -12.24 -16.82
N LEU A 411 21.27 -12.38 -15.97
CA LEU A 411 22.66 -12.43 -16.41
C LEU A 411 22.98 -13.66 -17.25
N GLU A 412 22.55 -14.84 -16.82
CA GLU A 412 22.72 -16.09 -17.56
C GLU A 412 22.10 -16.01 -18.95
N LYS A 413 20.97 -15.31 -19.06
CA LYS A 413 20.24 -15.08 -20.31
C LYS A 413 20.66 -13.82 -21.07
N ARG A 414 21.75 -13.16 -20.64
CA ARG A 414 22.37 -11.99 -21.28
C ARG A 414 21.40 -10.81 -21.49
N ALA A 415 20.60 -10.51 -20.47
CA ALA A 415 19.79 -9.29 -20.47
C ALA A 415 20.68 -8.04 -20.58
N ASP A 416 20.23 -7.05 -21.34
CA ASP A 416 20.88 -5.75 -21.47
C ASP A 416 20.56 -4.87 -20.26
N LEU A 417 21.59 -4.57 -19.49
CA LEU A 417 21.52 -3.72 -18.29
C LEU A 417 21.92 -2.28 -18.57
N SER A 418 22.31 -1.96 -19.82
CA SER A 418 22.83 -0.65 -20.20
C SER A 418 21.75 0.28 -20.74
N THR A 419 20.86 -0.20 -21.61
CA THR A 419 19.79 0.61 -22.22
C THR A 419 18.70 0.99 -21.22
N SER A 420 18.40 0.09 -20.28
CA SER A 420 17.47 0.32 -19.17
C SER A 420 18.23 0.02 -17.87
N PRO A 421 18.83 1.05 -17.24
CA PRO A 421 19.64 0.85 -16.04
C PRO A 421 18.77 0.27 -14.91
N PRO A 422 19.06 -0.95 -14.41
CA PRO A 422 18.15 -1.67 -13.53
C PRO A 422 18.06 -1.03 -12.14
N LEU A 423 19.12 -0.37 -11.67
CA LEU A 423 19.15 0.28 -10.36
C LEU A 423 18.07 1.36 -10.22
N ILE A 424 17.65 1.98 -11.33
CA ILE A 424 16.61 3.01 -11.33
C ILE A 424 15.25 2.44 -10.90
N GLY A 425 14.88 1.26 -11.42
CA GLY A 425 13.66 0.58 -11.00
C GLY A 425 13.84 -0.12 -9.65
N ALA A 426 14.97 -0.79 -9.45
CA ALA A 426 15.23 -1.58 -8.24
C ALA A 426 15.12 -0.74 -6.95
N VAL A 427 15.56 0.51 -6.94
CA VAL A 427 15.48 1.36 -5.74
C VAL A 427 14.05 1.72 -5.33
N GLY A 428 13.11 1.71 -6.26
CA GLY A 428 11.70 1.98 -5.99
C GLY A 428 10.88 0.74 -5.64
N TYR A 429 11.25 -0.42 -6.19
CA TYR A 429 10.38 -1.60 -6.18
C TYR A 429 10.99 -2.86 -5.57
N ALA A 430 12.29 -2.91 -5.32
CA ALA A 430 13.00 -4.11 -4.91
C ALA A 430 13.58 -3.99 -3.50
N SER A 431 13.91 -5.14 -2.91
CA SER A 431 14.61 -5.17 -1.62
C SER A 431 16.04 -4.62 -1.74
N ALA A 432 16.62 -4.19 -0.62
CA ALA A 432 18.03 -3.79 -0.57
C ALA A 432 18.98 -4.93 -1.02
N ALA A 433 18.59 -6.19 -0.82
CA ALA A 433 19.35 -7.35 -1.30
C ALA A 433 19.37 -7.46 -2.83
N THR A 434 18.29 -7.05 -3.51
CA THR A 434 18.22 -7.05 -4.98
C THR A 434 19.10 -5.94 -5.55
N VAL A 435 19.05 -4.74 -4.94
CA VAL A 435 19.94 -3.63 -5.27
C VAL A 435 21.41 -4.04 -5.10
N ARG A 436 21.74 -4.71 -3.98
CA ARG A 436 23.08 -5.28 -3.76
C ARG A 436 23.48 -6.24 -4.89
N GLY A 437 22.59 -7.12 -5.31
CA GLY A 437 22.86 -8.04 -6.43
C GLY A 437 23.23 -7.32 -7.73
N PHE A 438 22.53 -6.22 -8.06
CA PHE A 438 22.88 -5.38 -9.22
C PHE A 438 24.24 -4.65 -9.04
N LEU A 439 24.55 -4.16 -7.84
CA LEU A 439 25.84 -3.52 -7.56
C LEU A 439 27.01 -4.51 -7.67
N GLU A 440 26.85 -5.73 -7.16
CA GLU A 440 27.88 -6.79 -7.21
C GLU A 440 28.29 -7.15 -8.65
N ILE A 441 27.36 -7.03 -9.60
CA ILE A 441 27.60 -7.28 -11.02
C ILE A 441 28.06 -6.02 -11.78
N ARG A 442 28.43 -4.97 -11.04
CA ARG A 442 28.99 -3.69 -11.52
C ARG A 442 28.01 -2.79 -12.27
N CYS A 443 26.71 -2.84 -11.96
CA CYS A 443 25.82 -1.74 -12.37
C CYS A 443 26.27 -0.44 -11.69
N ASP A 444 26.40 0.63 -12.46
CA ASP A 444 26.88 1.93 -11.97
C ASP A 444 25.77 2.65 -11.19
N PRO A 445 25.96 2.96 -9.89
CA PRO A 445 24.98 3.71 -9.10
C PRO A 445 24.81 5.16 -9.52
N ASN A 446 25.57 5.65 -10.52
CA ASN A 446 25.42 6.99 -11.07
C ASN A 446 24.80 6.99 -12.48
N GLN A 447 24.48 5.82 -13.03
CA GLN A 447 23.87 5.73 -14.34
C GLN A 447 22.43 6.25 -14.31
N VAL A 448 22.15 7.23 -15.17
CA VAL A 448 20.82 7.83 -15.33
C VAL A 448 20.10 7.30 -16.56
N ALA A 449 18.78 7.26 -16.51
CA ALA A 449 17.93 6.93 -17.64
C ALA A 449 17.95 8.04 -18.71
N PRO A 450 17.45 7.77 -19.93
CA PRO A 450 17.36 8.79 -20.99
C PRO A 450 16.57 10.05 -20.60
N ASN A 451 15.56 9.92 -19.73
CA ASN A 451 14.80 11.04 -19.17
C ASN A 451 15.53 11.78 -18.02
N GLY A 452 16.76 11.38 -17.71
CA GLY A 452 17.57 11.97 -16.63
C GLY A 452 17.31 11.42 -15.24
N PHE A 453 16.42 10.43 -15.11
CA PHE A 453 16.10 9.84 -13.83
C PHE A 453 17.25 8.95 -13.32
N GLY A 454 17.73 9.14 -12.10
CA GLY A 454 18.87 8.42 -11.52
C GLY A 454 18.53 7.71 -10.21
N PRO A 455 19.29 6.68 -9.82
CA PRO A 455 18.97 5.87 -8.64
C PRO A 455 19.15 6.65 -7.32
N MET A 456 20.14 7.54 -7.21
CA MET A 456 20.41 8.28 -5.97
C MET A 456 19.23 9.11 -5.48
N PHE A 457 18.64 9.95 -6.34
CA PHE A 457 17.43 10.69 -5.97
C PHE A 457 16.17 9.83 -6.09
N GLY A 458 16.19 8.75 -6.88
CA GLY A 458 15.13 7.74 -6.92
C GLY A 458 14.84 7.13 -5.56
N VAL A 459 15.87 6.88 -4.73
CA VAL A 459 15.67 6.42 -3.35
C VAL A 459 14.87 7.42 -2.52
N SER A 460 15.20 8.71 -2.58
CA SER A 460 14.44 9.75 -1.87
C SER A 460 13.04 9.93 -2.43
N PHE A 461 12.88 9.79 -3.75
CA PHE A 461 11.60 9.96 -4.46
C PHE A 461 10.60 8.84 -4.12
N PHE A 462 11.07 7.60 -4.04
CA PHE A 462 10.25 6.43 -3.69
C PHE A 462 10.40 6.02 -2.21
N GLY A 463 11.11 6.80 -1.39
CA GLY A 463 11.52 6.40 -0.05
C GLY A 463 10.37 6.32 0.94
N ARG A 464 9.36 7.17 0.77
CA ARG A 464 8.22 7.25 1.69
C ARG A 464 7.40 5.96 1.63
N GLY A 465 7.43 5.18 2.71
CA GLY A 465 6.75 3.89 2.80
C GLY A 465 7.57 2.71 2.28
N ASN A 466 8.78 2.94 1.72
CA ASN A 466 9.70 1.88 1.35
C ASN A 466 10.60 1.51 2.56
N PRO A 467 10.42 0.32 3.17
CA PRO A 467 11.19 -0.09 4.34
C PRO A 467 12.69 -0.27 4.06
N ASP A 468 13.05 -0.49 2.80
CA ASP A 468 14.43 -0.71 2.35
C ASP A 468 15.14 0.59 1.93
N ALA A 469 14.46 1.75 1.90
CA ALA A 469 15.02 2.99 1.38
C ALA A 469 16.32 3.41 2.08
N SER A 470 16.36 3.36 3.41
CA SER A 470 17.54 3.70 4.20
C SER A 470 18.73 2.76 3.94
N GLU A 471 18.48 1.46 3.83
CA GLU A 471 19.55 0.49 3.55
C GLU A 471 20.00 0.59 2.08
N THR A 472 19.07 0.80 1.16
CA THR A 472 19.33 1.02 -0.26
C THR A 472 20.21 2.25 -0.47
N LEU A 473 19.91 3.37 0.19
CA LEU A 473 20.73 4.58 0.11
C LEU A 473 22.16 4.32 0.62
N LYS A 474 22.31 3.67 1.78
CA LYS A 474 23.62 3.30 2.32
C LYS A 474 24.40 2.40 1.36
N LEU A 475 23.73 1.48 0.67
CA LEU A 475 24.36 0.61 -0.32
C LEU A 475 24.86 1.37 -1.53
N LEU A 476 24.05 2.28 -2.10
CA LEU A 476 24.48 3.10 -3.22
C LEU A 476 25.69 3.96 -2.84
N LEU A 477 25.65 4.62 -1.66
CA LEU A 477 26.77 5.42 -1.14
C LEU A 477 28.04 4.59 -0.95
N ALA A 478 27.93 3.39 -0.36
CA ALA A 478 29.06 2.47 -0.21
C ALA A 478 29.69 2.04 -1.56
N TRP A 479 28.91 2.12 -2.65
CA TRP A 479 29.34 1.85 -4.02
C TRP A 479 29.66 3.10 -4.83
N ARG A 480 29.92 4.24 -4.16
CA ARG A 480 30.29 5.53 -4.79
C ARG A 480 29.16 6.15 -5.60
N GLY A 481 27.91 5.97 -5.16
CA GLY A 481 26.80 6.81 -5.59
C GLY A 481 27.05 8.26 -5.18
N ASP A 482 26.86 9.18 -6.12
CA ASP A 482 27.06 10.61 -5.91
C ASP A 482 25.93 11.16 -5.04
N VAL A 483 26.28 11.49 -3.80
CA VAL A 483 25.37 12.05 -2.79
C VAL A 483 24.74 13.38 -3.24
N ASN A 484 25.42 14.11 -4.13
CA ASN A 484 25.02 15.42 -4.64
C ASN A 484 24.55 15.36 -6.11
N ALA A 485 24.26 14.18 -6.63
CA ALA A 485 23.78 14.00 -8.01
C ALA A 485 22.52 14.86 -8.27
N GLN A 486 22.61 15.75 -9.25
CA GLN A 486 21.48 16.60 -9.63
C GLN A 486 20.62 15.93 -10.71
N ALA A 487 19.30 16.00 -10.54
CA ALA A 487 18.36 15.51 -11.54
C ALA A 487 18.36 16.43 -12.78
N ASP A 488 18.82 15.90 -13.92
CA ASP A 488 18.78 16.56 -15.23
C ASP A 488 17.57 16.04 -16.03
N VAL A 489 16.37 16.55 -15.70
CA VAL A 489 15.11 16.02 -16.25
C VAL A 489 14.94 16.33 -17.74
N ARG A 490 14.54 15.31 -18.53
CA ARG A 490 14.40 15.41 -19.99
C ARG A 490 13.13 14.71 -20.48
N GLY A 491 12.78 14.94 -21.75
CA GLY A 491 11.69 14.23 -22.42
C GLY A 491 10.33 14.45 -21.76
N LEU A 492 9.55 13.39 -21.60
CA LEU A 492 8.20 13.45 -21.00
C LEU A 492 8.25 13.95 -19.54
N LEU A 493 9.22 13.48 -18.74
CA LEU A 493 9.40 13.93 -17.36
C LEU A 493 9.61 15.44 -17.24
N TYR A 494 10.31 16.08 -18.19
CA TYR A 494 10.49 17.52 -18.21
C TYR A 494 9.16 18.27 -18.36
N TRP A 495 8.25 17.77 -19.21
CA TRP A 495 6.95 18.40 -19.42
C TRP A 495 6.06 18.32 -18.18
N ASP A 496 6.09 17.19 -17.47
CA ASP A 496 5.39 17.02 -16.20
C ASP A 496 5.94 17.98 -15.13
N CYS A 497 7.27 18.08 -15.03
CA CYS A 497 7.93 19.04 -14.14
C CYS A 497 7.55 20.48 -14.50
N LEU A 498 7.53 20.83 -15.78
CA LEU A 498 7.18 22.18 -16.24
C LEU A 498 5.73 22.53 -15.88
N GLN A 499 4.78 21.62 -16.10
CA GLN A 499 3.39 21.81 -15.70
C GLN A 499 3.26 22.04 -14.20
N ALA A 500 3.97 21.25 -13.40
CA ALA A 500 4.01 21.41 -11.95
C ALA A 500 4.63 22.75 -11.53
N ARG A 501 5.72 23.19 -12.19
CA ARG A 501 6.35 24.51 -11.95
C ARG A 501 5.41 25.67 -12.26
N VAL A 502 4.63 25.59 -13.33
CA VAL A 502 3.61 26.61 -13.66
C VAL A 502 2.55 26.68 -12.56
N CYS A 503 2.08 25.52 -12.08
CA CYS A 503 1.12 25.46 -10.97
C CYS A 503 1.69 26.08 -9.69
N ALA A 504 2.93 25.74 -9.33
CA ALA A 504 3.63 26.31 -8.17
C ALA A 504 3.86 27.82 -8.29
N ALA A 505 4.15 28.32 -9.50
CA ALA A 505 4.30 29.76 -9.74
C ALA A 505 2.99 30.54 -9.59
N LEU A 506 1.85 29.93 -9.95
CA LEU A 506 0.53 30.56 -9.86
C LEU A 506 -0.06 30.54 -8.46
N HIS A 507 0.17 29.45 -7.72
CA HIS A 507 -0.52 29.19 -6.45
C HIS A 507 0.39 29.23 -5.22
N GLY A 508 1.71 29.21 -5.41
CA GLY A 508 2.67 28.94 -4.34
C GLY A 508 3.02 27.45 -4.25
N LEU A 509 4.27 27.16 -3.91
CA LEU A 509 4.74 25.79 -3.73
C LEU A 509 4.10 25.11 -2.51
N ASP A 510 3.90 25.87 -1.44
CA ASP A 510 3.22 25.46 -0.21
C ASP A 510 1.75 25.10 -0.45
N ALA A 511 1.11 25.74 -1.42
CA ALA A 511 -0.24 25.44 -1.84
C ALA A 511 -0.35 24.23 -2.80
N CYS A 512 0.76 23.74 -3.35
CA CYS A 512 0.75 22.56 -4.20
C CYS A 512 0.66 21.28 -3.36
N GLY A 513 0.00 20.25 -3.89
CA GLY A 513 0.11 18.92 -3.30
C GLY A 513 1.54 18.38 -3.39
N GLY A 514 1.95 17.54 -2.44
CA GLY A 514 3.13 16.69 -2.40
C GLY A 514 3.62 16.21 -3.76
N TYR A 515 2.81 15.54 -4.59
CA TYR A 515 3.31 15.11 -5.92
C TYR A 515 3.70 16.30 -6.80
N ARG A 516 2.80 17.27 -6.97
CA ARG A 516 3.08 18.47 -7.78
C ARG A 516 4.26 19.26 -7.22
N ARG A 517 4.40 19.32 -5.90
CA ARG A 517 5.50 19.96 -5.20
C ARG A 517 6.82 19.25 -5.49
N GLN A 518 6.85 17.92 -5.41
CA GLN A 518 8.02 17.12 -5.79
C GLN A 518 8.38 17.35 -7.26
N MET A 519 7.42 17.23 -8.18
CA MET A 519 7.64 17.45 -9.61
C MET A 519 8.09 18.87 -9.96
N ALA A 520 7.52 19.88 -9.30
CA ALA A 520 7.94 21.27 -9.47
C ALA A 520 9.38 21.50 -8.97
N SER A 521 9.82 20.71 -7.99
CA SER A 521 11.12 20.84 -7.34
C SER A 521 12.19 19.95 -7.97
N LEU A 522 11.80 18.94 -8.74
CA LEU A 522 12.68 17.89 -9.27
C LEU A 522 13.80 18.41 -10.19
N PRO A 523 13.60 19.35 -11.12
CA PRO A 523 14.68 19.84 -11.98
C PRO A 523 15.84 20.45 -11.17
N GLY A 524 17.03 19.88 -11.30
CA GLY A 524 18.24 20.29 -10.57
C GLY A 524 18.26 19.89 -9.09
N ALA A 525 17.27 19.15 -8.59
CA ALA A 525 17.23 18.68 -7.20
C ALA A 525 18.33 17.64 -6.93
N THR A 526 18.85 17.64 -5.70
CA THR A 526 19.70 16.57 -5.16
C THR A 526 18.87 15.54 -4.38
N PRO A 527 19.43 14.37 -4.02
CA PRO A 527 18.77 13.45 -3.11
C PRO A 527 18.33 14.10 -1.79
N LEU A 528 19.10 15.06 -1.27
CA LEU A 528 18.77 15.82 -0.06
C LEU A 528 17.58 16.74 -0.28
N SER A 529 17.52 17.44 -1.42
CA SER A 529 16.37 18.25 -1.80
C SER A 529 15.07 17.42 -1.79
N ILE A 530 15.09 16.23 -2.41
CA ILE A 530 13.90 15.37 -2.48
C ILE A 530 13.54 14.80 -1.11
N ALA A 531 14.51 14.32 -0.31
CA ALA A 531 14.25 13.84 1.04
C ALA A 531 13.65 14.92 1.96
N ALA A 532 14.05 16.18 1.76
CA ALA A 532 13.50 17.32 2.48
C ALA A 532 12.05 17.65 2.04
N VAL A 533 11.74 17.55 0.74
CA VAL A 533 10.35 17.71 0.23
C VAL A 533 9.43 16.60 0.74
N THR A 534 9.92 15.36 0.84
CA THR A 534 9.10 14.19 1.22
C THR A 534 8.97 14.00 2.74
N GLY A 535 9.76 14.71 3.53
CA GLY A 535 9.73 14.63 4.98
C GLY A 535 10.52 13.45 5.56
N ASP A 536 11.35 12.76 4.76
CA ASP A 536 12.04 11.56 5.21
C ASP A 536 13.27 11.90 6.08
N GLN A 537 13.04 12.01 7.40
CA GLN A 537 14.06 12.30 8.39
C GLN A 537 15.24 11.30 8.35
N ALA A 538 14.99 10.02 8.08
CA ALA A 538 16.03 9.01 8.07
C ALA A 538 16.97 9.20 6.87
N LEU A 539 16.40 9.45 5.68
CA LEU A 539 17.18 9.75 4.48
C LEU A 539 17.92 11.08 4.60
N VAL A 540 17.28 12.15 5.10
CA VAL A 540 17.96 13.43 5.38
C VAL A 540 19.19 13.22 6.25
N LYS A 541 19.05 12.47 7.35
CA LYS A 541 20.16 12.18 8.25
C LYS A 541 21.28 11.42 7.56
N ILE A 542 20.97 10.34 6.83
CA ILE A 542 21.98 9.53 6.12
C ILE A 542 22.72 10.39 5.09
N LEU A 543 22.01 11.23 4.34
CA LEU A 543 22.61 12.10 3.32
C LEU A 543 23.57 13.12 3.96
N LEU A 544 23.15 13.81 5.02
CA LEU A 544 24.00 14.79 5.73
C LEU A 544 25.22 14.13 6.38
N GLU A 545 25.08 12.92 6.92
CA GLU A 545 26.21 12.13 7.47
C GLU A 545 27.21 11.68 6.39
N ASN A 546 26.86 11.80 5.10
CA ASN A 546 27.69 11.44 3.95
C ASN A 546 27.97 12.66 3.06
N ASP A 547 28.13 13.84 3.67
CA ASP A 547 28.57 15.09 3.02
C ASP A 547 27.62 15.61 1.92
N ALA A 548 26.30 15.39 2.08
CA ALA A 548 25.31 16.03 1.22
C ALA A 548 25.35 17.56 1.36
N GLU A 549 25.43 18.25 0.23
CA GLU A 549 25.46 19.70 0.17
C GLU A 549 24.06 20.30 0.02
N HIS A 550 23.91 21.51 0.54
CA HIS A 550 22.68 22.30 0.43
C HIS A 550 22.63 23.01 -0.93
N VAL A 551 22.46 22.23 -1.99
CA VAL A 551 22.40 22.73 -3.36
C VAL A 551 20.98 23.14 -3.71
N ALA A 552 20.83 24.33 -4.28
CA ALA A 552 19.55 24.80 -4.79
C ALA A 552 19.16 24.09 -6.08
N ASN A 553 17.87 23.78 -6.23
CA ASN A 553 17.32 23.26 -7.48
C ASN A 553 17.24 24.36 -8.57
N GLU A 554 16.74 24.04 -9.77
CA GLU A 554 16.60 25.04 -10.85
C GLU A 554 15.55 26.13 -10.58
N ARG A 555 14.70 25.97 -9.56
CA ARG A 555 13.81 27.03 -9.07
C ARG A 555 14.50 27.96 -8.07
N GLY A 556 15.69 27.60 -7.60
CA GLY A 556 16.46 28.32 -6.61
C GLY A 556 16.10 27.96 -5.16
N ASP A 557 15.31 26.91 -4.92
CA ASP A 557 14.97 26.48 -3.57
C ASP A 557 16.06 25.59 -2.98
N LEU A 558 16.50 25.88 -1.75
CA LEU A 558 17.36 25.02 -0.96
C LEU A 558 16.56 23.88 -0.29
N PRO A 559 17.20 22.79 0.17
CA PRO A 559 16.51 21.73 0.92
C PRO A 559 15.62 22.25 2.08
N GLU A 560 16.05 23.29 2.79
CA GLU A 560 15.30 23.92 3.88
C GLU A 560 14.04 24.63 3.41
N ASP A 561 14.10 25.27 2.24
CA ASP A 561 12.96 25.97 1.65
C ASP A 561 11.91 24.97 1.21
N LEU A 562 12.37 23.85 0.65
CA LEU A 562 11.54 22.73 0.25
C LEU A 562 10.87 22.04 1.45
N ALA A 563 11.62 21.74 2.52
CA ALA A 563 11.05 21.21 3.76
C ALA A 563 10.02 22.16 4.38
N ARG A 564 10.32 23.47 4.42
CA ARG A 564 9.41 24.48 4.95
C ARG A 564 8.14 24.59 4.13
N ALA A 565 8.26 24.61 2.80
CA ALA A 565 7.11 24.63 1.93
C ALA A 565 6.24 23.39 2.19
N ALA A 566 6.84 22.20 2.28
CA ALA A 566 6.16 20.92 2.51
C ALA A 566 5.55 20.81 3.92
N GLY A 567 5.92 21.69 4.84
CA GLY A 567 5.43 21.68 6.22
C GLY A 567 6.26 20.81 7.16
N HIS A 568 7.37 20.24 6.70
CA HIS A 568 8.29 19.40 7.46
C HIS A 568 9.26 20.24 8.30
N THR A 569 8.70 21.12 9.14
CA THR A 569 9.46 22.09 9.94
C THR A 569 10.37 21.44 10.99
N GLU A 570 10.05 20.21 11.39
CA GLU A 570 10.85 19.34 12.25
C GLU A 570 12.20 18.96 11.64
N LEU A 571 12.34 19.03 10.31
CA LEU A 571 13.61 18.80 9.62
C LEU A 571 14.56 20.01 9.69
N LEU A 572 14.03 21.22 9.87
CA LEU A 572 14.82 22.46 9.81
C LEU A 572 15.99 22.50 10.81
N PRO A 573 15.84 22.05 12.08
CA PRO A 573 16.97 21.98 12.99
C PRO A 573 18.11 21.09 12.47
N MET A 574 17.79 19.93 11.87
CA MET A 574 18.79 19.01 11.29
C MET A 574 19.45 19.61 10.05
N LEU A 575 18.66 20.18 9.14
CA LEU A 575 19.19 20.83 7.95
C LEU A 575 20.05 22.05 8.31
N SER A 576 19.76 22.75 9.41
CA SER A 576 20.55 23.91 9.85
C SER A 576 21.86 23.52 10.56
N THR A 577 21.97 22.31 11.15
CA THR A 577 23.11 21.96 12.04
C THR A 577 24.37 21.51 11.30
N PHE A 578 24.27 21.07 10.05
CA PHE A 578 25.40 20.56 9.27
C PHE A 578 26.08 21.63 8.38
N SER A 579 25.72 22.90 8.54
CA SER A 579 26.42 24.03 7.92
C SER A 579 27.69 24.39 8.70
N VAL A 580 28.82 23.73 8.42
CA VAL A 580 30.14 24.16 8.90
C VAL A 580 31.13 24.29 7.76
#